data_AF-A0A2K3KVK1-F1
#
_entry.id   AF-A0A2K3KVK1-F1
#
_cell.length_a   1.000
_cell.length_b   1.000
_cell.length_c   1.000
_cell.angle_alpha   90.00
_cell.angle_beta   90.00
_cell.angle_gamma   90.00
#
_symmetry.space_group_name_H-M   'P 1'
#
loop_
_entity.id
_entity.type
_entity.pdbx_description
1 polymer ?
#
loop_
_entity_poly.entity_id
_entity_poly.type
_entity_poly.pdbx_seq_one_letter_code
_entity_poly.pdbx_strand_id
1 'polypeptide(L)'
;MVVGGFLFFGRVSVRPIPKMRPVVFNLTDFGGVGDGVTLNTEAFERAVSAISKLGKKGGAQLNVPPGRWLTAPFNLTSHITLFLAQDSVILGID
;
A
#
# COMPACT_ATOMS: atom_id res chain seq x y z
N MET A 1 -7.52 48.88 -35.49
CA MET A 1 -6.21 48.49 -34.93
C MET A 1 -6.50 47.73 -33.64
N VAL A 2 -6.06 46.47 -33.57
CA VAL A 2 -6.43 45.50 -32.53
C VAL A 2 -5.70 45.84 -31.23
N VAL A 3 -6.40 45.87 -30.09
CA VAL A 3 -5.78 45.71 -28.77
C VAL A 3 -6.48 44.51 -28.11
N GLY A 4 -5.82 43.36 -28.19
CA GLY A 4 -6.35 42.07 -27.73
C GLY A 4 -6.30 41.96 -26.21
N GLY A 5 -7.46 41.72 -25.59
CA GLY A 5 -7.56 41.33 -24.19
C GLY A 5 -7.13 39.87 -24.01
N PHE A 6 -6.02 39.64 -23.31
CA PHE A 6 -5.62 38.32 -22.83
C PHE A 6 -6.50 37.95 -21.62
N LEU A 7 -7.49 37.07 -21.80
CA LEU A 7 -8.14 36.40 -20.68
C LEU A 7 -7.17 35.33 -20.13
N PHE A 8 -6.58 35.58 -18.97
CA PHE A 8 -5.90 34.54 -18.19
C PHE A 8 -6.97 33.65 -17.54
N PHE A 9 -7.39 32.59 -18.23
CA PHE A 9 -7.97 31.43 -17.54
C PHE A 9 -6.86 30.78 -16.72
N GLY A 10 -6.77 31.12 -15.44
CA GLY A 10 -5.93 30.39 -14.50
C GLY A 10 -6.29 28.91 -14.58
N ARG A 11 -5.34 28.09 -15.04
CA ARG A 11 -5.46 26.63 -14.99
C ARG A 11 -5.64 26.24 -13.52
N VAL A 12 -6.87 25.92 -13.12
CA VAL A 12 -7.10 25.22 -11.87
C VAL A 12 -6.33 23.91 -11.97
N SER A 13 -5.28 23.76 -11.18
CA SER A 13 -4.56 22.49 -11.06
C SER A 13 -5.53 21.50 -10.44
N VAL A 14 -6.18 20.69 -11.29
CA VAL A 14 -7.00 19.58 -10.84
C VAL A 14 -6.04 18.61 -10.18
N ARG A 15 -5.98 18.64 -8.84
CA ARG A 15 -5.22 17.64 -8.10
C ARG A 15 -5.73 16.27 -8.52
N PRO A 16 -4.87 15.36 -8.99
CA PRO A 16 -5.33 14.02 -9.35
C PRO A 16 -6.02 13.40 -8.13
N ILE A 17 -7.25 12.95 -8.34
CA ILE A 17 -8.02 12.25 -7.31
C ILE A 17 -7.20 11.04 -6.87
N PRO A 18 -6.98 10.82 -5.56
CA PRO A 18 -6.30 9.63 -5.08
C PRO A 18 -6.95 8.38 -5.67
N LYS A 19 -6.23 7.67 -6.54
CA LYS A 19 -6.74 6.46 -7.19
C LYS A 19 -6.42 5.27 -6.29
N MET A 20 -7.43 4.45 -6.01
CA MET A 20 -7.24 3.20 -5.27
C MET A 20 -6.28 2.27 -6.03
N ARG A 21 -5.53 1.42 -5.31
CA ARG A 21 -4.64 0.45 -5.93
C ARG A 21 -5.48 -0.55 -6.74
N PRO A 22 -5.06 -0.93 -7.96
CA PRO A 22 -5.85 -1.80 -8.83
C PRO A 22 -5.86 -3.28 -8.40
N VAL A 23 -4.93 -3.67 -7.54
CA VAL A 23 -4.78 -5.04 -7.04
C VAL A 23 -4.76 -5.01 -5.52
N VAL A 24 -5.40 -6.00 -4.90
CA VAL A 24 -5.48 -6.18 -3.45
C VAL A 24 -5.09 -7.60 -3.10
N PHE A 25 -4.26 -7.77 -2.08
CA PHE A 25 -3.93 -9.05 -1.47
C PHE A 25 -4.20 -9.01 0.03
N ASN A 26 -4.44 -10.16 0.65
CA ASN A 26 -4.41 -10.30 2.10
C ASN A 26 -3.09 -10.94 2.52
N LEU A 27 -2.58 -10.57 3.70
CA LEU A 27 -1.37 -11.18 4.25
C LEU A 27 -1.50 -12.70 4.45
N THR A 28 -2.73 -13.18 4.71
CA THR A 28 -3.06 -14.61 4.81
C THR A 28 -2.84 -15.38 3.51
N ASP A 29 -2.93 -14.71 2.34
CA ASP A 29 -2.66 -15.32 1.04
C ASP A 29 -1.18 -15.69 0.88
N PHE A 30 -0.31 -15.10 1.70
CA PHE A 30 1.13 -15.37 1.75
C PHE A 30 1.53 -16.21 2.98
N GLY A 31 0.56 -16.86 3.63
CA GLY A 31 0.79 -17.74 4.78
C GLY A 31 0.92 -17.01 6.12
N GLY A 32 0.49 -15.75 6.21
CA GLY A 32 0.48 -15.05 7.49
C GLY A 32 -0.58 -15.59 8.46
N VAL A 33 -0.25 -15.63 9.74
CA VAL A 33 -1.10 -16.05 10.86
C VAL A 33 -1.12 -14.95 11.93
N GLY A 34 -2.33 -14.43 12.23
CA GLY A 34 -2.54 -13.29 13.13
C GLY A 34 -2.70 -13.66 14.61
N ASP A 35 -1.97 -14.66 15.10
CA ASP A 35 -2.09 -15.23 16.46
C ASP A 35 -1.20 -14.54 17.52
N GLY A 36 -0.34 -13.60 17.09
CA GLY A 36 0.60 -12.87 17.95
C GLY A 36 1.86 -13.65 18.33
N VAL A 37 2.04 -14.88 17.87
CA VAL A 37 3.18 -15.75 18.21
C VAL A 37 3.91 -16.30 16.98
N THR A 38 3.19 -16.49 15.87
CA THR A 38 3.79 -16.90 14.60
C THR A 38 4.64 -15.77 14.03
N LEU A 39 5.90 -16.07 13.68
CA LEU A 39 6.78 -15.11 13.02
C LEU A 39 6.39 -14.96 11.53
N ASN A 40 5.81 -13.81 11.18
CA ASN A 40 5.22 -13.51 9.88
C ASN A 40 6.19 -12.84 8.89
N THR A 41 7.48 -12.73 9.20
CA THR A 41 8.47 -12.03 8.36
C THR A 41 8.44 -12.50 6.92
N GLU A 42 8.50 -13.83 6.69
CA GLU A 42 8.46 -14.39 5.33
C GLU A 42 7.13 -14.10 4.62
N ALA A 43 6.01 -14.03 5.35
CA ALA A 43 4.71 -13.71 4.75
C ALA A 43 4.71 -12.27 4.22
N PHE A 44 5.25 -11.31 5.01
CA PHE A 44 5.42 -9.93 4.57
C PHE A 44 6.39 -9.82 3.39
N GLU A 45 7.53 -10.52 3.43
CA GLU A 45 8.51 -10.49 2.34
C GLU A 45 7.96 -11.06 1.03
N ARG A 46 7.22 -12.19 1.09
CA ARG A 46 6.54 -12.75 -0.07
C ARG A 46 5.49 -11.79 -0.65
N ALA A 47 4.72 -11.15 0.22
CA ALA A 47 3.75 -10.13 -0.19
C ALA A 47 4.43 -8.94 -0.89
N VAL A 48 5.47 -8.37 -0.28
CA VAL A 48 6.23 -7.25 -0.85
C VAL A 48 6.86 -7.64 -2.19
N SER A 49 7.44 -8.84 -2.30
CA SER A 49 8.00 -9.36 -3.54
C SER A 49 6.95 -9.46 -4.65
N ALA A 50 5.76 -9.97 -4.35
CA ALA A 50 4.65 -10.03 -5.31
C ALA A 50 4.21 -8.62 -5.76
N ILE A 51 4.09 -7.68 -4.82
CA ILE A 51 3.66 -6.31 -5.08
C ILE A 51 4.68 -5.52 -5.90
N SER A 52 5.99 -5.74 -5.66
CA SER A 52 7.07 -5.07 -6.39
C SER A 52 6.97 -5.26 -7.91
N LYS A 53 6.45 -6.42 -8.34
CA LYS A 53 6.25 -6.78 -9.75
C LYS A 53 5.11 -5.99 -10.41
N LEU A 54 4.29 -5.29 -9.63
CA LEU A 54 3.11 -4.54 -10.06
C LEU A 54 3.34 -3.02 -10.15
N GLY A 55 4.55 -2.51 -9.88
CA GLY A 55 4.83 -1.07 -9.86
C GLY A 55 4.39 -0.33 -11.14
N LYS A 56 4.74 -0.88 -12.32
CA LYS A 56 4.33 -0.31 -13.64
C LYS A 56 2.83 -0.38 -13.91
N LYS A 57 2.07 -1.17 -13.14
CA LYS A 57 0.62 -1.33 -13.24
C LYS A 57 -0.14 -0.52 -12.18
N GLY A 58 0.55 0.33 -11.41
CA GLY A 58 -0.04 1.14 -10.34
C GLY A 58 0.13 0.55 -8.93
N GLY A 59 0.79 -0.60 -8.82
CA GLY A 59 1.07 -1.29 -7.56
C GLY A 59 -0.14 -2.03 -6.98
N ALA A 60 -0.12 -2.26 -5.68
CA ALA A 60 -1.12 -3.05 -4.99
C ALA A 60 -1.28 -2.64 -3.53
N GLN A 61 -2.42 -3.00 -2.95
CA GLN A 61 -2.69 -2.90 -1.53
C GLN A 61 -2.49 -4.26 -0.86
N LEU A 62 -1.80 -4.28 0.27
CA LEU A 62 -1.70 -5.43 1.17
C LEU A 62 -2.58 -5.16 2.38
N ASN A 63 -3.63 -5.96 2.55
CA ASN A 63 -4.47 -5.94 3.72
C ASN A 63 -3.86 -6.81 4.83
N VAL A 64 -3.79 -6.25 6.02
CA VAL A 64 -3.50 -6.97 7.27
C VAL A 64 -4.83 -7.08 8.03
N PRO A 65 -5.47 -8.26 8.05
CA PRO A 65 -6.74 -8.46 8.77
C PRO A 65 -6.62 -8.23 10.29
N PRO A 66 -7.75 -8.15 11.01
CA PRO A 66 -7.76 -8.12 12.47
C PRO A 66 -6.92 -9.27 13.06
N GLY A 67 -6.13 -9.00 14.09
CA GLY A 67 -5.20 -9.97 14.67
C GLY A 67 -3.86 -9.35 15.07
N ARG A 68 -2.96 -10.18 15.60
CA ARG A 68 -1.63 -9.76 16.05
C ARG A 68 -0.57 -10.43 15.19
N TRP A 69 0.32 -9.63 14.60
CA TRP A 69 1.21 -10.07 13.52
C TRP A 69 2.66 -9.84 13.96
N LEU A 70 3.26 -10.85 14.60
CA LEU A 70 4.67 -10.80 15.03
C LEU A 70 5.58 -10.87 13.81
N THR A 71 6.58 -9.98 13.72
CA THR A 71 7.51 -9.94 12.60
C THR A 71 8.88 -9.38 13.01
N ALA A 72 9.92 -9.83 12.33
CA ALA A 72 11.19 -9.11 12.25
C ALA A 72 11.04 -7.88 11.34
N PRO A 73 12.01 -6.94 11.34
CA PRO A 73 12.03 -5.87 10.35
C PRO A 73 12.00 -6.43 8.93
N PHE A 74 11.23 -5.78 8.05
CA PHE A 74 11.15 -6.12 6.64
C PHE A 74 11.12 -4.84 5.80
N ASN A 75 11.54 -4.93 4.53
CA ASN A 75 11.59 -3.79 3.64
C ASN A 75 10.26 -3.60 2.90
N LEU A 76 9.85 -2.34 2.73
CA LEU A 76 8.75 -1.98 1.83
C LEU A 76 9.26 -1.77 0.40
N THR A 77 8.32 -1.75 -0.55
CA THR A 77 8.59 -1.45 -1.96
C THR A 77 7.74 -0.29 -2.44
N SER A 78 8.16 0.37 -3.52
CA SER A 78 7.39 1.45 -4.15
C SER A 78 6.01 0.97 -4.59
N HIS A 79 5.03 1.89 -4.60
CA HIS A 79 3.65 1.63 -5.04
C HIS A 79 2.86 0.61 -4.21
N ILE A 80 3.31 0.29 -2.99
CA ILE A 80 2.49 -0.44 -2.02
C ILE A 80 1.52 0.49 -1.28
N THR A 81 0.39 -0.07 -0.85
CA THR A 81 -0.40 0.46 0.26
C THR A 81 -0.47 -0.65 1.32
N LEU A 82 0.07 -0.42 2.52
CA LEU A 82 -0.12 -1.34 3.65
C LEU A 82 -1.36 -0.89 4.42
N PHE A 83 -2.44 -1.67 4.32
CA PHE A 83 -3.71 -1.36 4.95
C PHE A 83 -3.89 -2.21 6.21
N LEU A 84 -3.92 -1.55 7.35
CA LEU A 84 -4.18 -2.16 8.65
C LEU A 84 -5.68 -2.07 8.93
N ALA A 85 -6.36 -3.21 8.98
CA ALA A 85 -7.76 -3.24 9.36
C ALA A 85 -7.91 -2.84 10.84
N GLN A 86 -9.13 -2.45 11.23
CA GLN A 86 -9.47 -2.28 12.64
C GLN A 86 -9.04 -3.51 13.44
N ASP A 87 -8.45 -3.29 14.62
CA ASP A 87 -7.94 -4.33 15.53
C ASP A 87 -6.78 -5.18 14.97
N SER A 88 -6.11 -4.74 13.90
CA SER A 88 -4.81 -5.30 13.51
C SER A 88 -3.66 -4.64 14.26
N VAL A 89 -2.73 -5.45 14.77
CA VAL A 89 -1.54 -5.01 15.50
C VAL A 89 -0.30 -5.66 14.91
N ILE A 90 0.66 -4.87 14.41
CA ILE A 90 1.99 -5.37 14.05
C ILE A 90 2.85 -5.39 15.33
N LEU A 91 3.40 -6.55 15.66
CA LEU A 91 4.32 -6.71 16.79
C LEU A 91 5.73 -6.85 16.23
N GLY A 92 6.66 -5.99 16.67
CA GLY A 92 8.08 -6.18 16.42
C GLY A 92 8.66 -7.21 17.38
N ILE A 93 9.58 -8.05 16.91
CA ILE A 93 10.49 -8.75 17.82
C ILE A 93 11.48 -7.74 18.43
N ASP A 94 11.79 -7.89 19.71
CA ASP A 94 12.82 -7.13 20.43
C ASP A 94 14.24 -7.64 20.12
#